data_AF-A0A0S7EWH5-F1
#
_entry.id   AF-A0A0S7EWH5-F1
#
_cell.length_a   1.000
_cell.length_b   1.000
_cell.length_c   1.000
_cell.angle_alpha   90.00
_cell.angle_beta   90.00
_cell.angle_gamma   90.00
#
_symmetry.space_group_name_H-M   'P 1'
#
loop_
_entity.id
_entity.type
_entity.pdbx_description
1 polymer ?
#
loop_
_entity_poly.entity_id
_entity_poly.type
_entity_poly.pdbx_seq_one_letter_code
_entity_poly.pdbx_strand_id
1 'polypeptide(L)'
;MHLFRTHNYQVFPHRFSVEKPTIRGISWTPLPEARDPKDTMKQFLSDRVVKAARSVYSVMIEKNPGLIRDRKHHLKTHRQCCSGKELVDWLMKQNECLQSRSQAVGMWQVLVDEGILVHVKQDLNFLDKDTHFYRFQDSEFGLNHVSNEKDLEDELHEALSLLSQLGPDALLTMILRKCPSQRSAEDIEVIYEELLHVKAAAHLSSSVRKELAAVLVFESHIKSGTVCK
;
A
#
# COMPACT_ATOMS: atom_id res chain seq x y z
N MET A 1 27.70 7.73 -32.87
CA MET A 1 26.81 7.04 -33.83
C MET A 1 25.37 7.33 -33.43
N HIS A 2 24.68 8.20 -34.16
CA HIS A 2 23.23 8.40 -34.03
C HIS A 2 22.63 8.26 -35.43
N LEU A 3 21.82 7.22 -35.64
CA LEU A 3 21.07 7.03 -36.88
C LEU A 3 19.79 7.86 -36.79
N PHE A 4 19.81 9.08 -37.33
CA PHE A 4 18.59 9.79 -37.68
C PHE A 4 18.12 9.30 -39.05
N ARG A 5 17.03 8.53 -39.09
CA ARG A 5 16.31 8.23 -40.35
C ARG A 5 15.41 9.41 -40.70
N THR A 6 15.90 10.31 -41.54
CA THR A 6 15.07 11.29 -42.24
C THR A 6 14.23 10.58 -43.30
N HIS A 7 12.91 10.63 -43.18
CA HIS A 7 12.01 10.25 -44.28
C HIS A 7 11.49 11.54 -44.93
N ASN A 8 11.77 11.71 -46.22
CA ASN A 8 11.17 12.74 -47.04
C ASN A 8 9.81 12.22 -47.53
N TYR A 9 8.74 12.97 -47.26
CA TYR A 9 7.42 12.70 -47.82
C TYR A 9 7.17 13.63 -49.00
N GLN A 10 6.90 13.05 -50.16
CA GLN A 10 6.49 13.79 -51.35
C GLN A 10 4.96 13.73 -51.43
N VAL A 11 4.30 14.89 -51.38
CA VAL A 11 2.84 14.99 -51.42
C VAL A 11 2.41 15.34 -52.84
N PHE A 12 1.63 14.46 -53.47
CA PHE A 12 0.97 14.75 -54.75
C PHE A 12 -0.51 15.02 -54.51
N PRO A 13 -1.02 16.23 -54.80
CA PRO A 13 -2.44 16.50 -54.65
C PRO A 13 -3.14 16.11 -55.96
N HIS A 14 -3.69 14.89 -56.03
CA HIS A 14 -4.61 14.57 -57.12
C HIS A 14 -6.01 15.12 -56.80
N ARG A 15 -6.35 16.19 -57.51
CA ARG A 15 -7.70 16.70 -57.69
C ARG A 15 -8.55 15.71 -58.52
N PHE A 16 -9.81 15.60 -58.09
CA PHE A 16 -10.99 15.10 -58.80
C PHE A 16 -11.20 13.59 -58.99
N SER A 17 -12.24 13.10 -58.30
CA SER A 17 -13.46 12.50 -58.86
C SER A 17 -13.78 11.02 -58.54
N VAL A 18 -15.05 10.85 -58.13
CA VAL A 18 -15.94 9.68 -58.14
C VAL A 18 -15.68 8.52 -57.16
N GLU A 19 -16.60 8.43 -56.18
CA GLU A 19 -17.08 7.28 -55.39
C GLU A 19 -16.20 6.02 -55.26
N LYS A 20 -15.64 5.83 -54.05
CA LYS A 20 -15.35 4.54 -53.40
C LYS A 20 -15.04 4.75 -51.91
N PRO A 21 -15.19 3.71 -51.06
CA PRO A 21 -15.57 3.88 -49.66
C PRO A 21 -14.53 4.70 -48.91
N THR A 22 -15.01 5.69 -48.18
CA THR A 22 -14.22 6.49 -47.25
C THR A 22 -13.36 5.53 -46.43
N ILE A 23 -12.04 5.62 -46.59
CA ILE A 23 -11.10 5.02 -45.66
C ILE A 23 -11.40 5.71 -44.33
N ARG A 24 -12.22 5.07 -43.49
CA ARG A 24 -12.28 5.40 -42.08
C ARG A 24 -10.85 5.17 -41.60
N GLY A 25 -10.18 6.27 -41.25
CA GLY A 25 -8.85 6.21 -40.63
C GLY A 25 -8.85 5.17 -39.52
N ILE A 26 -7.69 4.58 -39.26
CA ILE A 26 -7.44 3.51 -38.28
C ILE A 26 -8.40 3.67 -37.10
N SER A 27 -9.53 2.97 -37.16
CA SER A 27 -10.46 2.95 -36.05
C SER A 27 -9.82 2.02 -35.07
N TRP A 28 -9.33 2.56 -33.95
CA TRP A 28 -9.21 1.76 -32.75
C TRP A 28 -10.61 1.21 -32.48
N THR A 29 -10.89 -0.01 -32.94
CA THR A 29 -12.04 -0.76 -32.47
C THR A 29 -11.82 -0.86 -30.97
N PRO A 30 -12.66 -0.23 -30.12
CA PRO A 30 -12.49 -0.36 -28.68
C PRO A 30 -12.62 -1.85 -28.39
N LEU A 31 -11.54 -2.48 -27.94
CA LEU A 31 -11.62 -3.81 -27.37
C LEU A 31 -12.62 -3.73 -26.19
N PRO A 32 -13.48 -4.73 -26.00
CA PRO A 32 -14.37 -4.77 -24.84
C PRO A 32 -13.53 -4.58 -23.58
N GLU A 33 -13.79 -3.48 -22.86
CA GLU A 33 -13.28 -3.20 -21.51
C GLU A 33 -11.83 -3.67 -21.26
N ALA A 34 -10.88 -3.10 -21.99
CA ALA A 34 -9.49 -3.21 -21.57
C ALA A 34 -9.37 -2.54 -20.19
N ARG A 35 -9.30 -3.34 -19.12
CA ARG A 35 -9.01 -2.87 -17.75
C ARG A 35 -7.80 -1.94 -17.82
N ASP A 36 -7.87 -0.79 -17.14
CA ASP A 36 -6.78 0.19 -17.14
C ASP A 36 -5.49 -0.55 -16.72
N PRO A 37 -4.37 -0.41 -17.45
CA PRO A 37 -3.08 -0.95 -17.03
C PRO A 37 -2.72 -0.61 -15.58
N LYS A 38 -3.18 0.53 -15.05
CA LYS A 38 -3.05 0.91 -13.63
C LYS A 38 -3.83 -0.01 -12.70
N ASP A 39 -5.03 -0.43 -13.08
CA ASP A 39 -5.84 -1.38 -12.32
C ASP A 39 -5.19 -2.77 -12.30
N THR A 40 -4.48 -3.13 -13.37
CA THR A 40 -3.76 -4.41 -13.46
C THR A 40 -2.54 -4.43 -12.54
N MET A 41 -1.75 -3.34 -12.50
CA MET A 41 -0.63 -3.24 -11.58
C MET A 41 -1.08 -3.18 -10.11
N LYS A 42 -2.17 -2.48 -9.83
CA LYS A 42 -2.77 -2.43 -8.49
C LYS A 42 -3.20 -3.83 -8.05
N GLN A 43 -3.89 -4.57 -8.92
CA GLN A 43 -4.29 -5.95 -8.63
C GLN A 43 -3.08 -6.84 -8.36
N PHE A 44 -2.04 -6.77 -9.19
CA PHE A 44 -0.83 -7.57 -9.01
C PHE A 44 -0.12 -7.28 -7.68
N LEU A 45 -0.04 -6.01 -7.27
CA LEU A 45 0.51 -5.66 -5.96
C LEU A 45 -0.36 -6.19 -4.82
N SER A 46 -1.70 -6.06 -4.93
CA SER A 46 -2.64 -6.61 -3.95
C SER A 46 -2.46 -8.11 -3.77
N ASP A 47 -2.35 -8.88 -4.87
CA ASP A 47 -2.14 -10.33 -4.82
C ASP A 47 -0.83 -10.70 -4.08
N ARG A 48 0.22 -9.91 -4.26
CA ARG A 48 1.50 -10.09 -3.53
C ARG A 48 1.35 -9.77 -2.05
N VAL A 49 0.59 -8.74 -1.69
CA VAL A 49 0.31 -8.40 -0.29
C VAL A 49 -0.52 -9.50 0.37
N VAL A 50 -1.50 -10.07 -0.32
CA VAL A 50 -2.29 -11.22 0.17
C VAL A 50 -1.38 -12.43 0.41
N LYS A 51 -0.46 -12.74 -0.51
CA LYS A 51 0.53 -13.82 -0.29
C LYS A 51 1.39 -13.55 0.93
N ALA A 52 1.93 -12.33 1.07
CA ALA A 52 2.76 -11.95 2.21
C ALA A 52 1.99 -12.06 3.54
N ALA A 53 0.74 -11.61 3.56
CA ALA A 53 -0.12 -11.71 4.73
C ALA A 53 -0.40 -13.17 5.14
N ARG A 54 -0.54 -14.08 4.15
CA ARG A 54 -0.69 -15.52 4.41
C ARG A 54 0.55 -16.08 5.09
N SER A 55 1.75 -15.82 4.57
CA SER A 55 3.00 -16.31 5.18
C SER A 55 3.18 -15.75 6.60
N VAL A 56 2.89 -14.46 6.83
CA VAL A 56 2.91 -13.85 8.17
C VAL A 56 1.93 -14.55 9.11
N TYR A 57 0.68 -14.75 8.67
CA TYR A 57 -0.35 -15.38 9.48
C TYR A 57 -0.01 -16.84 9.84
N SER A 58 0.49 -17.63 8.89
CA SER A 58 0.89 -19.02 9.13
C SER A 58 1.93 -19.12 10.24
N VAL A 59 3.01 -18.33 10.16
CA VAL A 59 4.04 -18.33 11.21
C VAL A 59 3.50 -17.81 12.54
N MET A 60 2.61 -16.81 12.54
CA MET A 60 1.99 -16.33 13.78
C MET A 60 1.19 -17.43 14.50
N ILE A 61 0.40 -18.23 13.78
CA ILE A 61 -0.40 -19.29 14.38
C ILE A 61 0.47 -20.46 14.85
N GLU A 62 1.49 -20.84 14.08
CA GLU A 62 2.38 -21.95 14.41
C GLU A 62 3.33 -21.62 15.58
N LYS A 63 4.04 -20.49 15.50
CA LYS A 63 5.06 -20.12 16.50
C LYS A 63 4.46 -19.36 17.70
N ASN A 64 3.27 -18.78 17.58
CA ASN A 64 2.63 -17.97 18.63
C ASN A 64 1.11 -18.19 18.75
N PRO A 65 0.64 -19.43 19.02
CA PRO A 65 -0.80 -19.76 19.01
C PRO A 65 -1.66 -18.97 20.01
N GLY A 66 -1.05 -18.35 21.04
CA GLY A 66 -1.76 -17.50 22.01
C GLY A 66 -1.98 -16.05 21.56
N LEU A 67 -1.41 -15.62 20.42
CA LEU A 67 -1.46 -14.24 19.95
C LEU A 67 -2.88 -13.88 19.45
N ILE A 68 -3.42 -14.71 18.57
CA ILE A 68 -4.79 -14.59 18.05
C ILE A 68 -5.72 -15.44 18.94
N ARG A 69 -6.60 -14.76 19.69
CA ARG A 69 -7.48 -15.41 20.65
C ARG A 69 -8.74 -14.60 20.91
N ASP A 70 -9.69 -15.22 21.60
CA ASP A 70 -10.86 -14.51 22.10
C ASP A 70 -10.45 -13.59 23.26
N ARG A 71 -10.85 -12.32 23.19
CA ARG A 71 -10.53 -11.30 24.19
C ARG A 71 -11.80 -10.67 24.74
N LYS A 72 -11.85 -10.48 26.06
CA LYS A 72 -12.93 -9.74 26.72
C LYS A 72 -12.45 -8.33 27.05
N HIS A 73 -13.20 -7.33 26.61
CA HIS A 73 -12.93 -5.93 26.88
C HIS A 73 -14.23 -5.15 26.99
N HIS A 74 -14.38 -4.33 28.05
CA HIS A 74 -15.63 -3.61 28.37
C HIS A 74 -16.89 -4.48 28.26
N LEU A 75 -16.87 -5.68 28.87
CA LEU A 75 -17.97 -6.65 28.87
C LEU A 75 -18.37 -7.18 27.47
N LYS A 76 -17.60 -6.87 26.41
CA LYS A 76 -17.76 -7.43 25.07
C LYS A 76 -16.68 -8.46 24.81
N THR A 77 -17.07 -9.56 24.15
CA THR A 77 -16.14 -10.59 23.69
C THR A 77 -15.81 -10.33 22.22
N HIS A 78 -14.54 -10.07 21.93
CA HIS A 78 -13.99 -9.99 20.59
C HIS A 78 -13.34 -11.34 20.25
N ARG A 79 -13.92 -12.06 19.29
CA ARG A 79 -13.41 -13.39 18.90
C ARG A 79 -12.20 -13.30 17.98
N GLN A 80 -11.27 -14.25 18.12
CA GLN A 80 -10.13 -14.48 17.20
C GLN A 80 -9.43 -13.16 16.81
N CYS A 81 -8.88 -12.46 17.81
CA CYS A 81 -8.27 -11.15 17.61
C CYS A 81 -6.95 -11.01 18.40
N CYS A 82 -6.16 -10.04 17.99
CA CYS A 82 -4.90 -9.63 18.61
C CYS A 82 -4.93 -8.12 18.86
N SER A 83 -4.20 -7.63 19.87
CA SER A 83 -4.05 -6.18 20.05
C SER A 83 -3.03 -5.62 19.04
N GLY A 84 -3.18 -4.35 18.68
CA GLY A 84 -2.22 -3.68 17.81
C GLY A 84 -0.81 -3.69 18.40
N LYS A 85 -0.71 -3.58 19.73
CA LYS A 85 0.58 -3.66 20.43
C LYS A 85 1.24 -5.03 20.32
N GLU A 86 0.49 -6.10 20.53
CA GLU A 86 1.07 -7.45 20.43
C GLU A 86 1.48 -7.78 18.98
N LEU A 87 0.75 -7.26 17.99
CA LEU A 87 1.12 -7.36 16.58
C LEU A 87 2.45 -6.66 16.30
N VAL A 88 2.65 -5.44 16.82
CA VAL A 88 3.93 -4.73 16.72
C VAL A 88 5.02 -5.48 17.47
N ASP A 89 4.76 -5.93 18.70
CA ASP A 89 5.75 -6.67 19.50
C ASP A 89 6.17 -7.99 18.83
N TRP A 90 5.24 -8.67 18.17
CA TRP A 90 5.54 -9.87 17.39
C TRP A 90 6.44 -9.51 16.21
N LEU A 91 6.07 -8.49 15.43
CA LEU A 91 6.80 -8.09 14.23
C LEU A 91 8.23 -7.63 14.55
N MET A 92 8.40 -6.86 15.64
CA MET A 92 9.71 -6.42 16.13
C MET A 92 10.61 -7.59 16.57
N LYS A 93 10.03 -8.74 16.97
CA LYS A 93 10.80 -9.94 17.32
C LYS A 93 11.16 -10.79 16.11
N GLN A 94 10.31 -10.81 15.07
CA GLN A 94 10.55 -11.60 13.86
C GLN A 94 11.51 -10.90 12.88
N ASN A 95 11.55 -9.57 12.87
CA ASN A 95 12.31 -8.80 11.89
C ASN A 95 13.41 -7.97 12.57
N GLU A 96 14.62 -8.53 12.64
CA GLU A 96 15.80 -7.87 13.23
C GLU A 96 16.18 -6.56 12.51
N CYS A 97 15.75 -6.37 11.26
CA CYS A 97 16.05 -5.17 10.49
C CYS A 97 15.21 -3.96 10.92
N LEU A 98 14.11 -4.15 11.66
CA LEU A 98 13.26 -3.04 12.10
C LEU A 98 13.94 -2.19 13.15
N GLN A 99 14.03 -0.89 12.87
CA GLN A 99 14.69 0.09 13.73
C GLN A 99 13.70 0.83 14.64
N SER A 100 12.40 0.82 14.31
CA SER A 100 11.38 1.50 15.11
C SER A 100 10.01 0.83 15.06
N ARG A 101 9.21 1.07 16.11
CA ARG A 101 7.81 0.64 16.16
C ARG A 101 6.95 1.33 15.10
N SER A 102 7.34 2.54 14.69
CA SER A 102 6.66 3.29 13.62
C SER A 102 6.76 2.55 12.27
N GLN A 103 7.92 1.95 11.96
CA GLN A 103 8.07 1.11 10.77
C GLN A 103 7.14 -0.11 10.83
N ALA A 104 7.07 -0.79 11.98
CA ALA A 104 6.14 -1.90 12.20
C ALA A 104 4.67 -1.47 12.02
N VAL A 105 4.30 -0.28 12.52
CA VAL A 105 2.96 0.31 12.29
C VAL A 105 2.70 0.49 10.79
N GLY A 106 3.67 1.00 10.03
CA GLY A 106 3.56 1.12 8.57
C GLY A 106 3.32 -0.21 7.88
N MET A 107 4.07 -1.26 8.25
CA MET A 107 3.89 -2.61 7.70
C MET A 107 2.50 -3.18 7.99
N TRP A 108 1.99 -2.99 9.21
CA TRP A 108 0.62 -3.42 9.54
C TRP A 108 -0.43 -2.57 8.85
N GLN A 109 -0.18 -1.28 8.65
CA GLN A 109 -1.06 -0.38 7.92
C GLN A 109 -1.28 -0.84 6.48
N VAL A 110 -0.25 -1.41 5.82
CA VAL A 110 -0.39 -2.02 4.48
C VAL A 110 -1.50 -3.08 4.48
N LEU A 111 -1.51 -3.97 5.49
CA LEU A 111 -2.53 -5.01 5.59
C LEU A 111 -3.92 -4.47 5.95
N VAL A 112 -3.98 -3.34 6.67
CA VAL A 112 -5.23 -2.65 6.97
C VAL A 112 -5.81 -1.97 5.73
N ASP A 113 -4.98 -1.28 4.95
CA ASP A 113 -5.40 -0.60 3.72
C ASP A 113 -5.89 -1.60 2.65
N GLU A 114 -5.31 -2.81 2.59
CA GLU A 114 -5.78 -3.91 1.74
C GLU A 114 -7.01 -4.67 2.31
N GLY A 115 -7.47 -4.32 3.51
CA GLY A 115 -8.62 -4.97 4.15
C GLY A 115 -8.36 -6.38 4.69
N ILE A 116 -7.12 -6.85 4.62
CA ILE A 116 -6.71 -8.17 5.11
C ILE A 116 -6.74 -8.21 6.65
N LEU A 117 -6.23 -7.15 7.28
CA LEU A 117 -6.26 -6.95 8.72
C LEU A 117 -7.29 -5.88 9.07
N VAL A 118 -8.32 -6.22 9.84
CA VAL A 118 -9.44 -5.32 10.08
C VAL A 118 -9.54 -4.99 11.57
N HIS A 119 -9.60 -3.70 11.89
CA HIS A 119 -9.90 -3.26 13.25
C HIS A 119 -11.33 -3.65 13.64
N VAL A 120 -11.54 -4.14 14.86
CA VAL A 120 -12.86 -4.62 15.31
C VAL A 120 -13.97 -3.55 15.33
N LYS A 121 -13.60 -2.26 15.28
CA LYS A 121 -14.52 -1.12 15.14
C LYS A 121 -14.47 -0.45 13.76
N GLN A 122 -13.83 -1.09 12.77
CA GLN A 122 -13.67 -0.56 11.40
C GLN A 122 -12.93 0.78 11.33
N ASP A 123 -11.92 0.95 12.19
CA ASP A 123 -10.98 2.07 12.06
C ASP A 123 -10.05 1.79 10.87
N LEU A 124 -9.72 2.83 10.10
CA LEU A 124 -8.89 2.74 8.91
C LEU A 124 -7.39 2.82 9.25
N ASN A 125 -7.06 3.33 10.43
CA ASN A 125 -5.68 3.50 10.85
C ASN A 125 -5.30 2.40 11.85
N PHE A 126 -4.17 1.76 11.59
CA PHE A 126 -3.53 0.85 12.52
C PHE A 126 -2.90 1.64 13.68
N LEU A 127 -3.10 1.14 14.89
CA LEU A 127 -2.71 1.77 16.13
C LEU A 127 -2.02 0.75 17.04
N ASP A 128 -0.77 1.05 17.37
CA ASP A 128 0.07 0.33 18.34
C ASP A 128 -0.43 0.56 19.78
N LYS A 129 -1.57 -0.07 20.12
CA LYS A 129 -2.24 0.09 21.42
C LYS A 129 -2.86 -1.23 21.89
N ASP A 130 -2.82 -1.44 23.20
CA ASP A 130 -3.39 -2.63 23.85
C ASP A 130 -4.92 -2.73 23.72
N THR A 131 -5.62 -1.60 23.64
CA THR A 131 -7.09 -1.53 23.59
C THR A 131 -7.67 -1.53 22.17
N HIS A 132 -6.80 -1.62 21.15
CA HIS A 132 -7.19 -1.68 19.74
C HIS A 132 -7.01 -3.10 19.26
N PHE A 133 -8.10 -3.75 18.87
CA PHE A 133 -8.10 -5.15 18.45
C PHE A 133 -8.27 -5.26 16.94
N TYR A 134 -7.55 -6.20 16.35
CA TYR A 134 -7.56 -6.48 14.92
C TYR A 134 -7.83 -7.97 14.66
N ARG A 135 -8.43 -8.25 13.51
CA ARG A 135 -8.76 -9.61 13.04
C ARG A 135 -8.38 -9.74 11.57
N PHE A 136 -7.80 -10.88 11.20
CA PHE A 136 -7.58 -11.25 9.80
C PHE A 136 -8.90 -11.66 9.15
N GLN A 137 -9.25 -11.04 8.02
CA GLN A 137 -10.59 -11.18 7.41
C GLN A 137 -10.78 -12.45 6.57
N ASP A 138 -9.70 -13.11 6.15
CA ASP A 138 -9.77 -14.26 5.25
C ASP A 138 -9.71 -15.60 6.00
N SER A 139 -10.73 -16.43 5.81
CA SER A 139 -10.76 -17.80 6.32
C SER A 139 -9.79 -18.74 5.59
N GLU A 140 -9.26 -18.32 4.44
CA GLU A 140 -8.32 -19.07 3.60
C GLU A 140 -6.86 -18.97 4.10
N PHE A 141 -6.54 -18.13 5.10
CA PHE A 141 -5.18 -18.05 5.67
C PHE A 141 -4.76 -19.31 6.45
N GLY A 142 -5.68 -20.26 6.69
CA GLY A 142 -5.41 -21.52 7.40
C GLY A 142 -5.36 -22.77 6.51
N LEU A 143 -5.47 -22.62 5.19
CA LEU A 143 -5.52 -23.75 4.26
C LEU A 143 -4.35 -23.62 3.29
N ASN A 144 -3.52 -24.66 3.22
CA ASN A 144 -2.39 -24.87 2.28
C ASN A 144 -1.01 -24.39 2.78
N HIS A 145 -0.23 -25.29 3.41
CA HIS A 145 0.84 -26.08 2.77
C HIS A 145 1.68 -26.75 3.87
N VAL A 146 1.94 -28.06 3.76
CA VAL A 146 2.96 -28.74 4.57
C VAL A 146 4.31 -28.38 3.98
N SER A 147 4.80 -27.18 4.26
CA SER A 147 6.14 -26.74 3.89
C SER A 147 7.10 -27.13 5.02
N ASN A 148 8.36 -27.43 4.72
CA ASN A 148 9.33 -27.66 5.80
C ASN A 148 9.59 -26.32 6.54
N GLU A 149 10.14 -26.37 7.77
CA GLU A 149 10.35 -25.17 8.59
C GLU A 149 11.20 -24.10 7.87
N LYS A 150 12.14 -24.52 7.03
CA LYS A 150 13.02 -23.60 6.29
C LYS A 150 12.26 -22.84 5.22
N ASP A 151 11.41 -23.51 4.45
CA ASP A 151 10.60 -22.89 3.40
C ASP A 151 9.63 -21.84 3.99
N LEU A 152 9.09 -22.10 5.19
CA LEU A 152 8.24 -21.15 5.92
C LEU A 152 9.00 -19.90 6.37
N GLU A 153 10.25 -20.05 6.81
CA GLU A 153 11.10 -18.92 7.21
C GLU A 153 11.54 -18.08 6.00
N ASP A 154 11.88 -18.71 4.89
CA ASP A 154 12.23 -18.02 3.64
C ASP A 154 11.01 -17.24 3.10
N GLU A 155 9.83 -17.83 3.07
CA GLU A 155 8.58 -17.15 2.69
C GLU A 155 8.23 -15.99 3.62
N LEU A 156 8.41 -16.17 4.93
CA LEU A 156 8.23 -15.09 5.90
C LEU A 156 9.20 -13.94 5.63
N HIS A 157 10.47 -14.23 5.37
CA HIS A 157 11.46 -13.21 5.09
C HIS A 157 11.09 -12.40 3.83
N GLU A 158 10.68 -13.05 2.75
CA GLU A 158 10.17 -12.39 1.54
C GLU A 158 8.95 -11.52 1.83
N ALA A 159 8.00 -12.04 2.62
CA ALA A 159 6.79 -11.32 3.01
C ALA A 159 7.12 -10.06 3.81
N LEU A 160 7.99 -10.17 4.82
CA LEU A 160 8.42 -9.04 5.65
C LEU A 160 9.20 -8.00 4.85
N SER A 161 10.01 -8.43 3.88
CA SER A 161 10.73 -7.54 2.96
C SER A 161 9.76 -6.72 2.10
N LEU A 162 8.73 -7.35 1.51
CA LEU A 162 7.70 -6.65 0.76
C LEU A 162 6.94 -5.64 1.62
N LEU A 163 6.49 -6.06 2.81
CA LEU A 163 5.74 -5.17 3.72
C LEU A 163 6.60 -3.99 4.19
N SER A 164 7.90 -4.21 4.44
CA SER A 164 8.85 -3.15 4.78
C SER A 164 9.02 -2.13 3.65
N GLN A 165 9.00 -2.58 2.39
CA GLN A 165 9.07 -1.70 1.22
C GLN A 165 7.80 -0.84 1.05
N LEU A 166 6.63 -1.39 1.35
CA LEU A 166 5.34 -0.70 1.22
C LEU A 166 4.98 0.14 2.45
N GLY A 167 5.55 -0.20 3.61
CA GLY A 167 5.23 0.39 4.91
C GLY A 167 5.38 1.92 5.00
N PRO A 168 6.46 2.54 4.48
CA PRO A 168 6.63 4.00 4.54
C PRO A 168 5.51 4.79 3.86
N ASP A 169 5.07 4.38 2.68
CA ASP A 169 3.99 5.04 1.94
C ASP A 169 2.63 4.89 2.65
N ALA A 170 2.34 3.68 3.15
CA ALA A 170 1.14 3.40 3.94
C ALA A 170 1.12 4.23 5.25
N LEU A 171 2.25 4.29 5.95
CA LEU A 171 2.43 5.10 7.16
C LEU A 171 2.25 6.59 6.88
N LEU A 172 2.91 7.12 5.85
CA LEU A 172 2.79 8.51 5.44
C LEU A 172 1.33 8.86 5.13
N THR A 173 0.66 8.05 4.31
CA THR A 173 -0.74 8.26 3.94
C THR A 173 -1.65 8.21 5.17
N MET A 174 -1.45 7.25 6.07
CA MET A 174 -2.19 7.14 7.33
C MET A 174 -2.04 8.40 8.20
N ILE A 175 -0.82 8.92 8.34
CA ILE A 175 -0.54 10.13 9.12
C ILE A 175 -1.15 11.36 8.45
N LEU A 176 -1.04 11.47 7.14
CA LEU A 176 -1.55 12.62 6.40
C LEU A 176 -3.09 12.71 6.39
N ARG A 177 -3.81 11.60 6.61
CA ARG A 177 -5.26 11.59 6.86
C ARG A 177 -5.66 12.30 8.17
N LYS A 178 -4.73 12.46 9.13
CA LYS A 178 -4.97 13.23 10.36
C LYS A 178 -5.00 14.73 10.06
N CYS A 179 -5.83 15.47 10.80
CA CYS A 179 -5.76 16.93 10.77
C CYS A 179 -4.35 17.39 11.21
N PRO A 180 -3.77 18.44 10.60
CA PRO A 180 -2.45 18.94 10.99
C PRO A 180 -2.28 19.19 12.50
N SER A 181 -3.32 19.71 13.16
CA SER A 181 -3.34 19.98 14.61
C SER A 181 -3.38 18.73 15.50
N GLN A 182 -3.60 17.55 14.94
CA GLN A 182 -3.71 16.28 15.66
C GLN A 182 -2.46 15.39 15.49
N ARG A 183 -1.46 15.84 14.73
CA ARG A 183 -0.23 15.09 14.49
C ARG A 183 0.72 15.21 15.68
N SER A 184 1.29 14.09 16.11
CA SER A 184 2.35 14.07 17.12
C SER A 184 3.68 14.59 16.54
N ALA A 185 4.68 14.81 17.40
CA ALA A 185 6.03 15.14 16.94
C ALA A 185 6.63 14.03 16.05
N GLU A 186 6.36 12.76 16.40
CA GLU A 186 6.77 11.57 15.63
C GLU A 186 6.07 11.54 14.26
N ASP A 187 4.78 11.89 14.20
CA ASP A 187 4.03 11.98 12.95
C ASP A 187 4.66 13.02 12.00
N ILE A 188 5.03 14.19 12.55
CA ILE A 188 5.66 15.28 11.79
C ILE A 188 7.06 14.86 11.29
N GLU A 189 7.82 14.13 12.11
CA GLU A 189 9.14 13.60 11.72
C GLU A 189 9.03 12.64 10.54
N VAL A 190 8.05 11.73 10.55
CA VAL A 190 7.82 10.83 9.41
C VAL A 190 7.51 11.61 8.13
N ILE A 191 6.61 12.60 8.19
CA ILE A 191 6.30 13.42 7.01
C ILE A 191 7.56 14.16 6.52
N TYR A 192 8.35 14.69 7.45
CA TYR A 192 9.59 15.40 7.11
C TYR A 192 10.61 14.49 6.41
N GLU A 193 10.83 13.26 6.90
CA GLU A 193 11.72 12.28 6.27
C GLU A 193 11.26 11.94 4.85
N GLU A 194 9.96 11.78 4.63
CA GLU A 194 9.40 11.55 3.30
C GLU A 194 9.59 12.79 2.39
N LEU A 195 9.43 14.00 2.91
CA LEU A 195 9.70 15.23 2.16
C LEU A 195 11.16 15.38 1.72
N LEU A 196 12.12 14.70 2.36
CA LEU A 196 13.51 14.66 1.87
C LEU A 196 13.62 13.98 0.50
N HIS A 197 12.73 13.04 0.22
CA HIS A 197 12.72 12.25 -1.02
C HIS A 197 11.83 12.88 -2.11
N VAL A 198 10.97 13.85 -1.77
CA VAL A 198 10.09 14.52 -2.72
C VAL A 198 10.87 15.54 -3.56
N LYS A 199 11.09 15.21 -4.84
CA LYS A 199 11.82 16.06 -5.78
C LYS A 199 11.25 17.50 -5.89
N ALA A 200 9.93 17.66 -5.80
CA ALA A 200 9.29 18.99 -5.84
C ALA A 200 9.65 19.87 -4.61
N ALA A 201 10.01 19.25 -3.48
CA ALA A 201 10.43 19.93 -2.26
C ALA A 201 11.96 20.03 -2.11
N ALA A 202 12.74 19.47 -3.04
CA ALA A 202 14.20 19.36 -2.93
C ALA A 202 14.92 20.72 -2.87
N HIS A 203 14.31 21.77 -3.42
CA HIS A 203 14.85 23.13 -3.40
C HIS A 203 14.56 23.90 -2.10
N LEU A 204 13.75 23.33 -1.20
CA LEU A 204 13.40 23.96 0.06
C LEU A 204 14.46 23.66 1.13
N SER A 205 14.72 24.64 2.00
CA SER A 205 15.60 24.44 3.15
C SER A 205 15.01 23.40 4.12
N SER A 206 15.86 22.78 4.95
CA SER A 206 15.41 21.80 5.94
C SER A 206 14.40 22.40 6.93
N SER A 207 14.59 23.66 7.35
CA SER A 207 13.64 24.35 8.22
C SER A 207 12.27 24.52 7.56
N VAL A 208 12.24 24.90 6.27
CA VAL A 208 10.97 25.05 5.53
C VAL A 208 10.28 23.70 5.35
N ARG A 209 11.00 22.63 5.02
CA ARG A 209 10.42 21.28 4.94
C ARG A 209 9.82 20.82 6.28
N LYS A 210 10.46 21.16 7.40
CA LYS A 210 9.95 20.81 8.73
C LYS A 210 8.67 21.57 9.09
N GLU A 211 8.61 22.87 8.78
CA GLU A 211 7.38 23.65 8.94
C GLU A 211 6.26 23.14 8.02
N LEU A 212 6.59 22.78 6.77
CA LEU A 212 5.63 22.20 5.83
C LEU A 212 5.07 20.87 6.34
N ALA A 213 5.91 19.98 6.88
CA ALA A 213 5.47 18.71 7.44
C ALA A 213 4.36 18.88 8.50
N ALA A 214 4.43 19.95 9.28
CA ALA A 214 3.44 20.26 10.30
C ALA A 214 2.08 20.74 9.75
N VAL A 215 2.02 21.25 8.52
CA VAL A 215 0.81 21.88 7.94
C VAL A 215 0.28 21.21 6.67
N LEU A 216 1.02 20.23 6.12
CA LEU A 216 0.63 19.55 4.88
C LEU A 216 -0.75 18.92 4.97
N VAL A 217 -1.53 19.08 3.90
CA VAL A 217 -2.85 18.47 3.72
C VAL A 217 -2.76 17.42 2.62
N PHE A 218 -3.48 16.32 2.79
CA PHE A 218 -3.56 15.25 1.81
C PHE A 218 -4.96 15.14 1.24
N GLU A 219 -5.02 15.01 -0.08
CA GLU A 219 -6.25 14.84 -0.84
C GLU A 219 -6.04 13.67 -1.81
N SER A 220 -7.05 12.81 -1.92
CA SER A 220 -7.04 11.69 -2.85
C SER A 220 -8.31 11.70 -3.70
N HIS A 221 -8.16 11.34 -4.97
CA HIS A 221 -9.25 11.30 -5.93
C HIS A 221 -9.37 9.92 -6.55
N ILE A 222 -10.56 9.33 -6.47
CA ILE A 222 -10.83 7.99 -6.98
C ILE A 222 -10.92 7.97 -8.51
N LYS A 223 -11.35 9.09 -9.11
CA LYS A 223 -11.62 9.18 -10.55
C LYS A 223 -10.59 10.05 -11.24
N SER A 224 -10.01 9.49 -12.31
CA SER A 224 -9.21 10.27 -13.25
C SER A 224 -10.05 11.39 -13.88
N GLY A 225 -9.44 12.56 -14.11
CA GLY A 225 -10.12 13.74 -14.66
C GLY A 225 -10.90 14.57 -13.64
N THR A 226 -10.80 14.27 -12.34
CA THR A 226 -11.36 15.12 -11.29
C THR A 226 -10.64 16.47 -11.26
N VAL A 227 -11.39 17.58 -11.25
CA VAL A 227 -10.84 18.93 -11.10
C VAL A 227 -10.99 19.36 -9.64
N CYS A 228 -9.86 19.52 -8.94
CA CYS A 228 -9.80 20.06 -7.59
C CYS A 228 -10.28 21.52 -7.60
N LYS A 229 -11.10 21.91 -6.63
CA LYS A 229 -11.63 23.28 -6.49
C LYS A 229 -10.83 24.08 -5.47
#